data_AF-A0A660WDA0-F1
#
_entry.id   AF-A0A660WDA0-F1
#
_cell.length_a   1.000
_cell.length_b   1.000
_cell.length_c   1.000
_cell.angle_alpha   90.00
_cell.angle_beta   90.00
_cell.angle_gamma   90.00
#
_symmetry.space_group_name_H-M   'P 1'
#
loop_
_entity.id
_entity.type
_entity.pdbx_description
1 polymer ?
#
loop_
_entity_poly.entity_id
_entity_poly.type
_entity_poly.pdbx_seq_one_letter_code
_entity_poly.pdbx_strand_id
1 'polypeptide(L)'
;MTETIQKTDSARLLAQMRDLRQWYARLLDLTRLQCGSTDSYEGLDDILERKRSVMEEIDAVGLDFASMRERWEGVRESLPEGKRAEAAETIKSLQSILREIIELENRWHGGVLARKEETLHQIRKLQGGRKIARAYGRPGAETVPRFLDKTE
;
A
#
# COMPACT_ATOMS: atom_id res chain seq x y z
N MET A 1 -38.94 26.91 8.22
CA MET A 1 -38.77 25.46 7.96
C MET A 1 -37.47 25.13 7.23
N THR A 2 -36.87 26.06 6.49
CA THR A 2 -35.57 25.88 5.79
C THR A 2 -34.36 25.80 6.72
N GLU A 3 -34.32 26.55 7.83
CA GLU A 3 -33.22 26.51 8.80
C GLU A 3 -33.05 25.14 9.49
N THR A 4 -34.15 24.44 9.78
CA THR A 4 -34.09 23.13 10.46
C THR A 4 -33.54 22.04 9.55
N ILE A 5 -33.81 22.12 8.25
CA ILE A 5 -33.32 21.17 7.25
C ILE A 5 -31.82 21.38 7.01
N GLN A 6 -31.36 22.62 6.81
CA GLN A 6 -29.93 22.95 6.66
C GLN A 6 -29.09 22.58 7.89
N LYS A 7 -29.64 22.73 9.09
CA LYS A 7 -28.95 22.36 10.34
C LYS A 7 -28.78 20.84 10.48
N THR A 8 -29.73 20.06 9.94
CA THR A 8 -29.68 18.59 9.95
C THR A 8 -28.69 18.07 8.91
N ASP A 9 -28.68 18.66 7.71
CA ASP A 9 -27.74 18.29 6.64
C ASP A 9 -26.28 18.61 7.00
N SER A 10 -26.04 19.76 7.63
CA SER A 10 -24.69 20.14 8.07
C SER A 10 -24.17 19.29 9.23
N ALA A 11 -25.02 18.89 10.17
CA ALA A 11 -24.65 17.94 11.23
C ALA A 11 -24.32 16.56 10.66
N ARG A 12 -25.08 16.10 9.66
CA ARG A 12 -24.82 14.84 8.95
C ARG A 12 -23.51 14.88 8.19
N LEU A 13 -23.22 15.99 7.49
CA LEU A 13 -21.95 16.17 6.78
C LEU A 13 -20.77 16.08 7.75
N LEU A 14 -20.83 16.77 8.90
CA LEU A 14 -19.76 16.72 9.90
C LEU A 14 -19.53 15.31 10.47
N ALA A 15 -20.59 14.54 10.67
CA ALA A 15 -20.48 13.14 11.09
C ALA A 15 -19.77 12.31 10.00
N GLN A 16 -20.20 12.43 8.75
CA GLN A 16 -19.57 11.75 7.61
C GLN A 16 -18.08 12.12 7.46
N MET A 17 -17.71 13.39 7.68
CA MET A 17 -16.31 13.84 7.65
C MET A 17 -15.47 13.16 8.73
N ARG A 18 -16.02 12.98 9.94
CA ARG A 18 -15.33 12.29 11.03
C ARG A 18 -15.19 10.79 10.75
N ASP A 19 -16.23 10.17 10.20
CA ASP A 19 -16.21 8.74 9.85
C ASP A 19 -15.17 8.47 8.75
N LEU A 20 -15.17 9.28 7.69
CA LEU A 20 -14.14 9.21 6.64
C LEU A 20 -12.74 9.38 7.22
N ARG A 21 -12.54 10.31 8.16
CA ARG A 21 -11.24 10.49 8.80
C ARG A 21 -10.78 9.24 9.54
N GLN A 22 -11.67 8.54 10.23
CA GLN A 22 -11.34 7.29 10.92
C GLN A 22 -10.96 6.19 9.93
N TRP A 23 -11.70 6.05 8.83
CA TRP A 23 -11.39 5.07 7.79
C TRP A 23 -10.04 5.32 7.12
N TYR A 24 -9.76 6.57 6.74
CA TYR A 24 -8.46 6.92 6.16
C TYR A 24 -7.32 6.79 7.17
N ALA A 25 -7.53 7.09 8.47
CA ALA A 25 -6.52 6.85 9.49
C ALA A 25 -6.22 5.35 9.63
N ARG A 26 -7.24 4.50 9.62
CA ARG A 26 -7.09 3.04 9.65
C ARG A 26 -6.36 2.52 8.41
N LEU A 27 -6.65 3.07 7.24
CA LEU A 27 -5.95 2.76 6.00
C LEU A 27 -4.47 3.14 6.09
N LEU A 28 -4.17 4.32 6.64
CA LEU A 28 -2.79 4.78 6.85
C LEU A 28 -2.02 3.84 7.79
N ASP A 29 -2.61 3.39 8.88
CA ASP A 29 -1.97 2.45 9.80
C ASP A 29 -1.64 1.12 9.10
N LEU A 30 -2.56 0.60 8.28
CA LEU A 30 -2.30 -0.59 7.47
C LEU A 30 -1.20 -0.34 6.42
N THR A 31 -1.14 0.86 5.83
CA THR A 31 -0.08 1.23 4.88
C THR A 31 1.28 1.35 5.55
N ARG A 32 1.35 1.89 6.77
CA ARG A 32 2.57 1.91 7.57
C ARG A 32 3.01 0.50 7.94
N LEU A 33 2.08 -0.36 8.35
CA LEU A 33 2.35 -1.76 8.68
C LEU A 33 2.89 -2.55 7.47
N GLN A 34 2.31 -2.33 6.29
CA GLN A 34 2.82 -2.90 5.02
C GLN A 34 4.25 -2.42 4.73
N CYS A 35 4.54 -1.13 4.91
CA CYS A 35 5.89 -0.59 4.70
C CYS A 35 6.91 -1.11 5.71
N GLY A 36 6.50 -1.39 6.95
CA GLY A 36 7.36 -1.97 7.98
C GLY A 36 7.67 -3.46 7.80
N SER A 37 6.82 -4.18 7.05
CA SER A 37 6.94 -5.63 6.83
C SER A 37 7.94 -6.00 5.72
N THR A 38 8.88 -5.11 5.40
CA THR A 38 9.75 -5.15 4.22
C THR A 38 10.63 -6.40 4.06
N ASP A 39 10.83 -7.22 5.10
CA ASP A 39 11.72 -8.39 5.04
C ASP A 39 11.00 -9.74 5.20
N SER A 40 9.68 -9.74 5.38
CA SER A 40 8.88 -10.97 5.38
C SER A 40 7.55 -10.72 4.69
N TYR A 41 7.31 -11.45 3.61
CA TYR A 41 6.00 -11.48 2.92
C TYR A 41 4.91 -12.16 3.77
N GLU A 42 5.29 -12.70 4.93
CA GLU A 42 4.40 -13.32 5.89
C GLU A 42 3.41 -12.29 6.43
N GLY A 43 2.11 -12.52 6.20
CA GLY A 43 1.04 -11.61 6.59
C GLY A 43 0.80 -10.44 5.63
N LEU A 44 1.52 -10.34 4.50
CA LEU A 44 1.23 -9.30 3.51
C LEU A 44 -0.18 -9.46 2.91
N ASP A 45 -0.58 -10.70 2.63
CA ASP A 45 -1.91 -10.99 2.08
C ASP A 45 -3.03 -10.57 3.06
N ASP A 46 -2.86 -10.82 4.36
CA ASP A 46 -3.79 -10.38 5.40
C ASP A 46 -3.89 -8.85 5.46
N ILE A 47 -2.75 -8.15 5.28
CA ILE A 47 -2.73 -6.68 5.27
C ILE A 47 -3.45 -6.14 4.04
N LEU A 48 -3.21 -6.73 2.87
CA LEU A 48 -3.87 -6.35 1.63
C LEU A 48 -5.37 -6.61 1.67
N GLU A 49 -5.80 -7.73 2.26
CA GLU A 49 -7.22 -8.02 2.47
C GLU A 49 -7.87 -7.01 3.42
N ARG A 50 -7.23 -6.68 4.54
CA ARG A 50 -7.73 -5.64 5.46
C ARG A 50 -7.82 -4.28 4.79
N LYS A 51 -6.85 -3.92 3.94
CA LYS A 51 -6.88 -2.67 3.16
C LYS A 51 -8.05 -2.67 2.18
N ARG A 52 -8.28 -3.77 1.47
CA ARG A 52 -9.41 -3.93 0.56
C ARG A 52 -10.74 -3.70 1.29
N SER A 53 -10.94 -4.35 2.45
CA SER A 53 -12.15 -4.12 3.26
C SER A 53 -12.29 -2.67 3.71
N VAL A 54 -11.20 -2.00 4.13
CA VAL A 54 -11.27 -0.58 4.49
C VAL A 54 -11.61 0.30 3.28
N MET A 55 -11.11 -0.01 2.09
CA MET A 55 -11.48 0.70 0.87
C MET A 55 -12.96 0.49 0.50
N GLU A 56 -13.47 -0.73 0.65
CA GLU A 56 -14.90 -1.03 0.45
C GLU A 56 -15.79 -0.23 1.42
N GLU A 57 -15.37 -0.07 2.68
CA GLU A 57 -16.08 0.76 3.65
C GLU A 57 -16.02 2.26 3.29
N ILE A 58 -14.88 2.75 2.79
CA ILE A 58 -14.76 4.13 2.28
C ILE A 58 -15.70 4.34 1.10
N ASP A 59 -15.77 3.39 0.17
CA ASP A 59 -16.67 3.44 -0.98
C ASP A 59 -18.15 3.36 -0.55
N ALA A 60 -18.46 2.55 0.46
CA ALA A 60 -19.81 2.41 1.02
C ALA A 60 -20.31 3.69 1.72
N VAL A 61 -19.41 4.50 2.30
CA VAL A 61 -19.75 5.83 2.84
C VAL A 61 -20.26 6.76 1.72
N GLY A 62 -19.95 6.47 0.44
CA GLY A 62 -20.55 7.11 -0.72
C GLY A 62 -20.23 8.61 -0.84
N LEU A 63 -19.23 9.08 -0.09
CA LEU A 63 -18.69 10.43 -0.16
C LEU A 63 -17.21 10.32 -0.49
N ASP A 64 -16.85 10.67 -1.72
CA ASP A 64 -15.46 10.97 -2.00
C ASP A 64 -15.07 12.33 -1.40
N PHE A 65 -13.78 12.52 -1.21
CA PHE A 65 -13.24 13.75 -0.62
C PHE A 65 -13.61 15.01 -1.43
N ALA A 66 -13.79 14.89 -2.75
CA ALA A 66 -14.11 16.01 -3.62
C ALA A 66 -15.54 16.51 -3.41
N SER A 67 -16.50 15.60 -3.45
CA SER A 67 -17.93 15.82 -3.17
C SER A 67 -18.15 16.33 -1.74
N MET A 68 -17.40 15.79 -0.78
CA MET A 68 -17.40 16.27 0.60
C MET A 68 -16.94 17.73 0.70
N ARG A 69 -15.85 18.08 0.00
CA ARG A 69 -15.30 19.45 0.01
C ARG A 69 -16.26 20.44 -0.66
N GLU A 70 -16.88 20.07 -1.77
CA GLU A 70 -17.86 20.90 -2.45
C GLU A 70 -19.09 21.17 -1.55
N ARG A 71 -19.63 20.12 -0.93
CA ARG A 71 -20.71 20.24 0.05
C ARG A 71 -20.34 21.12 1.23
N TRP A 72 -19.10 20.99 1.73
CA TRP A 72 -18.57 21.83 2.80
C TRP A 72 -18.57 23.32 2.40
N GLU A 73 -18.03 23.66 1.23
CA GLU A 73 -17.98 25.05 0.76
C GLU A 73 -19.38 25.66 0.65
N GLY A 74 -20.38 24.88 0.25
CA GLY A 74 -21.78 25.34 0.16
C GLY A 74 -22.48 25.60 1.50
N VAL A 75 -22.02 24.97 2.59
CA VAL A 75 -22.67 25.06 3.91
C VAL A 75 -21.81 25.74 4.99
N ARG A 76 -20.55 26.08 4.70
CA ARG A 76 -19.65 26.61 5.72
C ARG A 76 -20.13 27.92 6.33
N GLU A 77 -20.64 28.85 5.53
CA GLU A 77 -21.02 30.19 5.99
C GLU A 77 -22.26 30.18 6.88
N SER A 78 -23.09 29.14 6.79
CA SER A 78 -24.28 28.97 7.63
C SER A 78 -23.99 28.27 8.96
N LEU A 79 -22.75 27.86 9.21
CA LEU A 79 -22.35 27.15 10.42
C LEU A 79 -21.76 28.07 11.49
N PRO A 80 -22.00 27.77 12.78
CA PRO A 80 -21.32 28.42 13.89
C PRO A 80 -19.80 28.32 13.74
N GLU A 81 -19.07 29.34 14.18
CA GLU A 81 -17.61 29.43 14.04
C GLU A 81 -16.88 28.18 14.59
N GLY A 82 -17.30 27.66 15.75
CA GLY A 82 -16.71 26.44 16.30
C GLY A 82 -16.88 25.20 15.41
N LYS A 83 -18.02 25.08 14.72
CA LYS A 83 -18.28 23.98 13.77
C LYS A 83 -17.52 24.16 12.46
N ARG A 84 -17.31 25.42 12.03
CA ARG A 84 -16.44 25.74 10.90
C ARG A 84 -14.98 25.37 11.14
N ALA A 85 -14.45 25.73 12.31
CA ALA A 85 -13.08 25.37 12.68
C ALA A 85 -12.90 23.85 12.74
N GLU A 86 -13.86 23.13 13.33
CA GLU A 86 -13.83 21.67 13.41
C GLU A 86 -13.82 21.00 12.02
N ALA A 87 -14.67 21.46 11.11
CA ALA A 87 -14.73 20.94 9.75
C ALA A 87 -13.43 21.21 8.98
N ALA A 88 -12.92 22.43 9.07
CA ALA A 88 -11.68 22.84 8.40
C ALA A 88 -10.49 21.98 8.86
N GLU A 89 -10.39 21.73 10.17
CA GLU A 89 -9.35 20.85 10.72
C GLU A 89 -9.52 19.40 10.26
N THR A 90 -10.76 18.93 10.16
CA THR A 90 -11.05 17.59 9.64
C THR A 90 -10.64 17.44 8.17
N ILE A 91 -10.94 18.44 7.32
CA ILE A 91 -10.52 18.48 5.91
C ILE A 91 -8.99 18.48 5.82
N LYS A 92 -8.33 19.33 6.60
CA LYS A 92 -6.87 19.42 6.63
C LYS A 92 -6.23 18.09 7.06
N SER A 93 -6.78 17.46 8.10
CA SER A 93 -6.33 16.14 8.57
C SER A 93 -6.52 15.08 7.48
N LEU A 94 -7.66 15.06 6.80
CA LEU A 94 -7.93 14.14 5.70
C LEU A 94 -6.94 14.32 4.54
N GLN A 95 -6.65 15.56 4.14
CA GLN A 95 -5.65 15.83 3.10
C GLN A 95 -4.25 15.37 3.50
N SER A 96 -3.88 15.56 4.77
CA SER A 96 -2.59 15.11 5.30
C SER A 96 -2.48 13.59 5.27
N ILE A 97 -3.52 12.90 5.73
CA ILE A 97 -3.57 11.43 5.76
C ILE A 97 -3.50 10.86 4.33
N LEU A 98 -4.31 11.38 3.41
CA LEU A 98 -4.32 10.97 2.01
C LEU A 98 -2.95 11.14 1.34
N ARG A 99 -2.28 12.27 1.58
CA ARG A 99 -0.94 12.51 1.06
C ARG A 99 0.06 11.49 1.59
N GLU A 100 0.04 11.23 2.89
CA GLU A 100 0.94 10.26 3.50
C GLU A 100 0.72 8.84 2.97
N ILE A 101 -0.54 8.43 2.78
CA ILE A 101 -0.88 7.16 2.14
C ILE A 101 -0.26 7.08 0.75
N ILE A 102 -0.45 8.10 -0.10
CA ILE A 102 0.09 8.12 -1.47
C ILE A 102 1.62 8.03 -1.46
N GLU A 103 2.29 8.78 -0.58
CA GLU A 103 3.75 8.76 -0.46
C GLU A 103 4.27 7.39 -0.04
N LEU A 104 3.62 6.73 0.93
CA LEU A 104 4.00 5.40 1.40
C LEU A 104 3.73 4.33 0.35
N GLU A 105 2.58 4.35 -0.32
CA GLU A 105 2.26 3.39 -1.39
C GLU A 105 3.23 3.51 -2.58
N ASN A 106 3.59 4.74 -2.98
CA ASN A 106 4.57 4.97 -4.03
C ASN A 106 5.95 4.43 -3.65
N ARG A 107 6.38 4.67 -2.40
CA ARG A 107 7.65 4.15 -1.88
C ARG A 107 7.66 2.62 -1.85
N TRP A 108 6.57 2.03 -1.37
CA TRP A 108 6.45 0.58 -1.30
C TRP A 108 6.46 -0.07 -2.68
N HIS A 109 5.69 0.46 -3.64
CA HIS A 109 5.70 0.00 -5.03
C HIS A 109 7.10 0.09 -5.65
N GLY A 110 7.79 1.22 -5.44
CA GLY A 110 9.17 1.38 -5.91
C GLY A 110 10.11 0.32 -5.35
N GLY A 111 10.00 0.02 -4.05
CA GLY A 111 10.79 -1.03 -3.39
C GLY A 111 10.50 -2.44 -3.92
N VAL A 112 9.22 -2.76 -4.17
CA VAL A 112 8.81 -4.05 -4.76
C VAL A 112 9.35 -4.21 -6.19
N LEU A 113 9.27 -3.16 -7.01
CA LEU A 113 9.82 -3.18 -8.37
C LEU A 113 11.34 -3.41 -8.37
N ALA A 114 12.09 -2.70 -7.51
CA ALA A 114 13.53 -2.89 -7.38
C ALA A 114 13.90 -4.33 -6.98
N ARG A 115 13.17 -4.92 -6.02
CA ARG A 115 13.39 -6.32 -5.60
C ARG A 115 13.05 -7.34 -6.69
N LYS A 116 12.01 -7.08 -7.48
CA LYS A 116 11.69 -7.90 -8.66
C LYS A 116 12.82 -7.87 -9.67
N GLU A 117 13.38 -6.70 -9.96
CA GLU A 117 14.51 -6.56 -10.89
C GLU A 117 15.76 -7.28 -10.40
N GLU A 118 16.11 -7.13 -9.12
CA GLU A 118 17.23 -7.85 -8.49
C GLU A 118 17.01 -9.37 -8.56
N THR A 119 15.81 -9.85 -8.23
CA THR A 119 15.48 -11.28 -8.31
C THR A 119 15.60 -11.81 -9.75
N LEU A 120 15.13 -11.06 -10.74
CA LEU A 120 15.28 -11.41 -12.16
C LEU A 120 16.75 -11.42 -12.59
N HIS A 121 17.56 -10.49 -12.09
CA HIS A 121 19.00 -10.47 -12.33
C HIS A 121 19.68 -11.73 -11.76
N GLN A 122 19.35 -12.10 -10.51
CA GLN A 122 19.87 -13.32 -9.89
C GLN A 122 19.45 -14.59 -10.64
N ILE A 123 18.18 -14.68 -11.08
CA ILE A 123 17.69 -15.80 -11.91
C ILE A 123 18.51 -15.89 -13.21
N ARG A 124 18.73 -14.77 -13.91
CA ARG A 124 19.55 -14.74 -15.13
C ARG A 124 20.99 -15.17 -14.86
N LYS A 125 21.58 -14.74 -13.74
CA LYS A 125 22.93 -15.13 -13.31
C LYS A 125 23.02 -16.64 -13.05
N LEU A 126 22.03 -17.23 -12.36
CA LEU A 126 21.96 -18.68 -12.12
C LEU A 126 21.79 -19.47 -13.42
N GLN A 127 20.96 -19.00 -14.35
CA GLN A 127 20.78 -19.62 -15.66
C GLN A 127 22.05 -19.53 -16.52
N GLY A 128 22.74 -18.39 -16.50
CA GLY A 128 24.03 -18.20 -17.16
C GLY A 128 25.14 -19.08 -16.56
N GLY A 129 25.21 -19.15 -15.23
CA GLY A 129 26.14 -20.03 -14.50
C GLY A 129 25.92 -21.51 -14.80
N ARG A 130 24.66 -21.97 -14.92
CA ARG A 130 24.33 -23.35 -15.36
C ARG A 130 24.76 -23.63 -16.81
N LYS A 131 24.67 -22.65 -17.71
CA LYS A 131 25.16 -22.79 -19.10
C LYS A 131 26.69 -22.87 -19.15
N ILE A 132 27.38 -22.06 -18.34
CA ILE A 132 28.85 -22.10 -18.21
C ILE A 132 29.31 -23.42 -17.58
N ALA A 133 28.67 -23.87 -16.49
CA ALA A 133 28.98 -25.16 -15.87
C ALA A 133 28.77 -26.37 -16.82
N ARG A 134 27.78 -26.30 -17.73
CA ARG A 134 27.64 -27.31 -18.81
C ARG A 134 28.69 -27.16 -19.93
N ALA A 135 29.12 -25.95 -20.26
CA ALA A 135 30.15 -25.73 -21.28
C ALA A 135 31.56 -26.13 -20.81
N TYR A 136 31.85 -26.00 -19.52
CA TYR A 136 33.09 -26.47 -18.90
C TYR A 136 33.00 -27.91 -18.35
N GLY A 137 31.80 -28.47 -18.24
CA GLY A 137 31.56 -29.90 -17.98
C GLY A 137 31.86 -30.74 -19.22
N ARG A 138 33.15 -30.91 -19.51
CA ARG A 138 33.70 -31.66 -20.64
C ARG A 138 33.11 -33.09 -20.73
N PRO A 139 32.37 -33.46 -21.80
CA PRO A 139 32.13 -34.85 -22.13
C PRO A 139 33.39 -35.37 -22.82
N GLY A 140 34.22 -36.13 -22.11
CA GLY A 140 35.42 -36.74 -22.69
C GLY A 140 36.71 -36.63 -21.88
N ALA A 141 36.65 -36.52 -20.55
CA ALA A 141 37.77 -36.98 -19.74
C ALA A 141 37.64 -38.50 -19.60
N GLU A 142 38.33 -39.24 -20.46
CA GLU A 142 38.60 -40.66 -20.24
C GLU A 142 39.16 -40.83 -18.82
N THR A 143 38.34 -41.37 -17.93
CA THR A 143 38.83 -42.09 -16.76
C THR A 143 39.54 -43.31 -17.30
N VAL A 144 40.83 -43.17 -17.62
CA VAL A 144 41.74 -44.31 -17.64
C VAL A 144 41.84 -44.75 -16.18
N PRO A 145 41.27 -45.91 -15.79
CA PRO A 145 41.51 -46.44 -14.46
C PRO A 145 42.93 -46.98 -14.52
N ARG A 146 43.90 -46.21 -14.01
CA ARG A 146 45.23 -46.72 -13.71
C ARG A 146 45.10 -47.63 -12.50
N PHE A 147 44.58 -48.85 -12.72
CA PHE A 147 44.80 -49.95 -11.81
C PHE A 147 46.31 -50.20 -11.78
N LEU A 148 46.92 -49.69 -10.72
CA LEU A 148 48.17 -50.16 -10.18
C LEU A 148 47.95 -51.64 -9.79
N ASP A 149 48.23 -52.57 -10.69
CA ASP A 149 48.61 -53.92 -10.27
C ASP A 149 50.06 -53.85 -9.80
N LYS A 150 50.20 -53.69 -8.48
CA LYS A 150 51.34 -54.20 -7.74
C LYS A 150 50.86 -55.47 -7.05
N THR A 151 51.28 -56.62 -7.55
CA THR A 151 51.57 -57.79 -6.72
C THR A 151 52.61 -58.66 -7.43
N GLU A 152 53.49 -59.20 -6.60
CA GLU A 152 54.71 -59.98 -6.83
C GLU A 152 54.61 -61.14 -7.83
#